data_AF-A0A9P1CWL9-F1
#
_entry.id   AF-A0A9P1CWL9-F1
#
_cell.length_a   1.000
_cell.length_b   1.000
_cell.length_c   1.000
_cell.angle_alpha   90.00
_cell.angle_beta   90.00
_cell.angle_gamma   90.00
#
_symmetry.space_group_name_H-M   'P 1'
#
loop_
_entity.id
_entity.type
_entity.pdbx_description
1 polymer ?
#
loop_
_entity_poly.entity_id
_entity_poly.type
_entity_poly.pdbx_seq_one_letter_code
_entity_poly.pdbx_strand_id
1 'polypeptide(L)'
;MPHIAEMLNDVKREVRETAADTARVLFECAQNKDLDPYLVDLISAMMDQEVIPKVVNQLSEIVFVQSVETPALAVVMPLILRGLKDRDERTKRRALVIADNMCKLVPDVTEIQPFLPTLIPLVEKSIQTISDPEVRSVASRCFATLQAADKADRRRFISKASARNLLLQHAATVWQTLATTGCGFATGEDPSSKTTTGLELIDLGVATPMAIQACRSFELAEWWQCIAPYLSPLILSVEDCDDLVPELLESCYDAAEGDDVEDLEEEGEDLCNCVFTLGYGALTLLNNTRLHLKRGKCYGLCGPNDCGKSTLLKAINNEQVEGFPPKSELVTAFVEHGVGETEPECEWTPLEYIFADETIKAMGVTMLGKIGRGTGLGFANQKHSCGHFPSFSPFLVKIGVWSLPQL
;
A
#
# COMPACT_ATOMS: atom_id res chain seq x y z
N MET A 1 -18.02 4.03 -10.09
CA MET A 1 -17.74 3.48 -11.43
C MET A 1 -18.83 2.59 -12.03
N PRO A 2 -19.43 1.58 -11.35
CA PRO A 2 -20.38 0.66 -11.99
C PRO A 2 -21.57 1.35 -12.68
N HIS A 3 -22.19 2.33 -12.03
CA HIS A 3 -23.28 3.11 -12.63
C HIS A 3 -22.83 3.94 -13.83
N ILE A 4 -21.61 4.49 -13.81
CA ILE A 4 -21.09 5.27 -14.95
C ILE A 4 -20.79 4.34 -16.12
N ALA A 5 -20.30 3.13 -15.87
CA ALA A 5 -20.08 2.13 -16.92
C ALA A 5 -21.38 1.74 -17.64
N GLU A 6 -22.53 1.76 -16.96
CA GLU A 6 -23.84 1.61 -17.59
C GLU A 6 -24.20 2.84 -18.45
N MET A 7 -23.99 4.05 -17.92
CA MET A 7 -24.29 5.30 -18.63
C MET A 7 -23.41 5.55 -19.86
N LEU A 8 -22.18 5.00 -19.88
CA LEU A 8 -21.31 4.99 -21.06
C LEU A 8 -21.94 4.29 -22.27
N ASN A 9 -22.93 3.43 -22.04
CA ASN A 9 -23.64 2.67 -23.06
C ASN A 9 -25.09 3.18 -23.27
N ASP A 10 -25.42 4.39 -22.81
CA ASP A 10 -26.76 4.97 -22.97
C ASP A 10 -27.10 5.22 -24.45
N VAL A 11 -28.40 5.18 -24.77
CA VAL A 11 -28.93 5.42 -26.12
C VAL A 11 -28.68 6.86 -26.57
N LYS A 12 -28.71 7.82 -25.63
CA LYS A 12 -28.49 9.24 -25.91
C LYS A 12 -27.00 9.57 -25.94
N ARG A 13 -26.58 10.19 -27.05
CA ARG A 13 -25.18 10.62 -27.23
C ARG A 13 -24.71 11.59 -26.13
N GLU A 14 -25.55 12.55 -25.76
CA GLU A 14 -25.25 13.56 -24.73
C GLU A 14 -24.94 12.92 -23.37
N VAL A 15 -25.67 11.86 -23.01
CA VAL A 15 -25.46 11.11 -21.76
C VAL A 15 -24.12 10.37 -21.81
N ARG A 16 -23.80 9.73 -22.94
CA ARG A 16 -22.51 9.03 -23.10
C ARG A 16 -21.31 9.97 -23.04
N GLU A 17 -21.38 11.13 -23.68
CA GLU A 17 -20.33 12.14 -23.65
C GLU A 17 -20.10 12.64 -22.20
N THR A 18 -21.18 12.98 -21.49
CA THR A 18 -21.11 13.41 -20.09
C THR A 18 -20.60 12.30 -19.17
N ALA A 19 -21.01 11.04 -19.40
CA ALA A 19 -20.55 9.88 -18.64
C ALA A 19 -19.05 9.62 -18.87
N ALA A 20 -18.55 9.82 -20.09
CA ALA A 20 -17.13 9.70 -20.40
C ALA A 20 -16.32 10.77 -19.67
N ASP A 21 -16.75 12.03 -19.68
CA ASP A 21 -16.07 13.11 -18.96
C ASP A 21 -16.10 12.87 -17.45
N THR A 22 -17.23 12.40 -16.90
CA THR A 22 -17.34 12.03 -15.48
C THR A 22 -16.40 10.86 -15.12
N ALA A 23 -16.27 9.87 -16.01
CA ALA A 23 -15.36 8.75 -15.81
C ALA A 23 -13.89 9.20 -15.76
N ARG A 24 -13.51 10.21 -16.57
CA ARG A 24 -12.16 10.80 -16.50
C ARG A 24 -11.89 11.46 -15.17
N VAL A 25 -12.80 12.32 -14.69
CA VAL A 25 -12.64 13.01 -13.41
C VAL A 25 -12.53 12.01 -12.25
N LEU A 26 -13.38 10.97 -12.24
CA LEU A 26 -13.30 9.93 -11.19
C LEU A 26 -12.00 9.13 -11.23
N PHE A 27 -11.42 8.97 -12.41
CA PHE A 27 -10.15 8.29 -12.55
C PHE A 27 -8.99 9.16 -12.07
N GLU A 28 -9.01 10.46 -12.35
CA GLU A 28 -8.02 11.40 -11.80
C GLU A 28 -8.02 11.38 -10.26
N CYS A 29 -9.16 11.09 -9.63
CA CYS A 29 -9.24 10.85 -8.18
C CYS A 29 -8.54 9.57 -7.71
N ALA A 30 -8.32 8.58 -8.59
CA ALA A 30 -7.62 7.34 -8.25
C ALA A 30 -6.10 7.51 -8.14
N GLN A 31 -5.54 8.59 -8.69
CA GLN A 31 -4.12 8.98 -8.60
C GLN A 31 -3.09 7.87 -8.90
N ASN A 32 -3.46 6.88 -9.72
CA ASN A 32 -2.60 5.76 -10.07
C ASN A 32 -1.90 6.02 -11.42
N LYS A 33 -0.63 6.40 -11.33
CA LYS A 33 0.25 6.80 -12.46
C LYS A 33 0.48 5.66 -13.45
N ASP A 34 0.39 4.40 -13.01
CA ASP A 34 0.57 3.24 -13.89
C ASP A 34 -0.59 3.10 -14.88
N LEU A 35 -1.77 3.62 -14.54
CA LEU A 35 -2.97 3.54 -15.35
C LEU A 35 -3.24 4.81 -16.18
N ASP A 36 -2.64 5.95 -15.84
CA ASP A 36 -2.83 7.25 -16.52
C ASP A 36 -2.72 7.17 -18.05
N PRO A 37 -1.70 6.50 -18.64
CA PRO A 37 -1.55 6.43 -20.09
C PRO A 37 -2.68 5.65 -20.79
N TYR A 38 -3.41 4.83 -20.04
CA TYR A 38 -4.38 3.87 -20.54
C TYR A 38 -5.83 4.27 -20.24
N LEU A 39 -6.07 5.41 -19.58
CA LEU A 39 -7.41 5.93 -19.26
C LEU A 39 -8.35 5.89 -20.46
N VAL A 40 -7.92 6.48 -21.58
CA VAL A 40 -8.75 6.62 -22.78
C VAL A 40 -9.09 5.25 -23.36
N ASP A 41 -8.10 4.36 -23.40
CA ASP A 41 -8.25 2.98 -23.86
C ASP A 41 -9.20 2.19 -22.93
N LEU A 42 -9.08 2.36 -21.60
CA LEU A 42 -9.95 1.75 -20.60
C LEU A 42 -11.42 2.20 -20.75
N ILE A 43 -11.67 3.50 -20.87
CA ILE A 43 -13.02 4.04 -21.09
C ILE A 43 -13.57 3.51 -22.43
N SER A 44 -12.75 3.47 -23.48
CA SER A 44 -13.18 2.95 -24.79
C SER A 44 -13.58 1.47 -24.73
N ALA A 45 -12.84 0.65 -23.97
CA ALA A 45 -13.18 -0.77 -23.76
C ALA A 45 -14.44 -0.97 -22.89
N MET A 46 -14.85 0.03 -22.12
CA MET A 46 -16.14 0.05 -21.43
C MET A 46 -17.32 0.33 -22.37
N MET A 47 -17.08 0.99 -23.50
CA MET A 47 -18.09 1.33 -24.51
C MET A 47 -18.17 0.31 -25.64
N ASP A 48 -17.03 -0.23 -26.07
CA ASP A 48 -16.94 -1.11 -27.24
C ASP A 48 -16.27 -2.45 -26.89
N GLN A 49 -16.95 -3.55 -27.24
CA GLN A 49 -16.45 -4.90 -27.01
C GLN A 49 -15.33 -5.28 -27.99
N GLU A 50 -15.29 -4.70 -29.19
CA GLU A 50 -14.26 -5.01 -30.20
C GLU A 50 -12.88 -4.51 -29.79
N VAL A 51 -12.84 -3.49 -28.93
CA VAL A 51 -11.60 -2.86 -28.44
C VAL A 51 -10.99 -3.65 -27.27
N ILE A 52 -11.78 -4.48 -26.57
CA ILE A 52 -11.36 -5.23 -25.38
C ILE A 52 -10.09 -6.06 -25.62
N PRO A 53 -9.96 -6.88 -26.68
CA PRO A 53 -8.75 -7.69 -26.90
C PRO A 53 -7.47 -6.85 -27.01
N LYS A 54 -7.55 -5.68 -27.67
CA LYS A 54 -6.43 -4.75 -27.82
C LYS A 54 -6.02 -4.20 -26.46
N VAL A 55 -6.98 -3.67 -25.70
CA VAL A 55 -6.74 -3.01 -24.41
C VAL A 55 -6.27 -4.00 -23.35
N VAL A 56 -6.85 -5.19 -23.33
CA VAL A 56 -6.39 -6.30 -22.47
C VAL A 56 -4.96 -6.71 -22.81
N ASN A 57 -4.57 -6.76 -24.09
CA ASN A 57 -3.18 -7.07 -24.42
C ASN A 57 -2.22 -5.97 -23.94
N GLN A 58 -2.57 -4.71 -24.15
CA GLN A 58 -1.78 -3.56 -23.67
C GLN A 58 -1.62 -3.56 -22.15
N LEU A 59 -2.70 -3.73 -21.39
CA LEU A 59 -2.67 -3.77 -19.93
C LEU A 59 -1.94 -4.99 -19.37
N SER A 60 -1.95 -6.11 -20.09
CA SER A 60 -1.22 -7.32 -19.64
C SER A 60 0.30 -7.18 -19.70
N GLU A 61 0.81 -6.19 -20.42
CA GLU A 61 2.24 -5.89 -20.57
C GLU A 61 2.73 -4.83 -19.57
N ILE A 62 1.81 -4.19 -18.83
CA ILE A 62 2.14 -3.19 -17.82
C ILE A 62 2.81 -3.87 -16.62
N VAL A 63 3.92 -3.28 -16.18
CA VAL A 63 4.53 -3.57 -14.89
C VAL A 63 4.01 -2.55 -13.91
N PHE A 64 3.07 -2.97 -13.06
CA PHE A 64 2.54 -2.13 -11.99
C PHE A 64 3.61 -1.95 -10.91
N VAL A 65 3.88 -0.70 -10.57
CA VAL A 65 4.85 -0.31 -9.55
C VAL A 65 4.12 0.17 -8.29
N GLN A 66 2.99 0.87 -8.47
CA GLN A 66 2.18 1.40 -7.37
C GLN A 66 1.23 0.34 -6.81
N SER A 67 0.88 0.49 -5.53
CA SER A 67 -0.21 -0.25 -4.91
C SER A 67 -1.52 -0.02 -5.67
N VAL A 68 -2.29 -1.09 -5.83
CA VAL A 68 -3.56 -1.04 -6.57
C VAL A 68 -4.70 -0.93 -5.57
N GLU A 69 -5.11 0.30 -5.32
CA GLU A 69 -6.19 0.63 -4.39
C GLU A 69 -7.60 0.42 -4.98
N THR A 70 -8.62 0.45 -4.12
CA THR A 70 -10.04 0.32 -4.51
C THR A 70 -10.45 1.19 -5.72
N PRO A 71 -10.06 2.48 -5.82
CA PRO A 71 -10.41 3.31 -6.97
C PRO A 71 -9.79 2.81 -8.28
N ALA A 72 -8.53 2.39 -8.27
CA ALA A 72 -7.85 1.82 -9.44
C ALA A 72 -8.49 0.48 -9.86
N LEU A 73 -8.80 -0.39 -8.88
CA LEU A 73 -9.54 -1.63 -9.11
C LEU A 73 -10.90 -1.35 -9.74
N ALA A 74 -11.64 -0.34 -9.27
CA ALA A 74 -12.97 -0.02 -9.79
C ALA A 74 -12.97 0.34 -11.28
N VAL A 75 -11.85 0.86 -11.80
CA VAL A 75 -11.67 1.20 -13.22
C VAL A 75 -11.28 -0.02 -14.04
N VAL A 76 -10.35 -0.84 -13.55
CA VAL A 76 -9.82 -1.98 -14.32
C VAL A 76 -10.75 -3.20 -14.23
N MET A 77 -11.51 -3.35 -13.15
CA MET A 77 -12.37 -4.51 -12.91
C MET A 77 -13.42 -4.74 -14.01
N PRO A 78 -14.15 -3.73 -14.53
CA PRO A 78 -15.04 -3.93 -15.67
C PRO A 78 -14.36 -4.54 -16.90
N LEU A 79 -13.11 -4.15 -17.19
CA LEU A 79 -12.32 -4.73 -18.28
C LEU A 79 -11.98 -6.20 -17.99
N ILE A 80 -11.47 -6.51 -16.79
CA ILE A 80 -11.13 -7.89 -16.37
C ILE A 80 -12.36 -8.79 -16.48
N LEU A 81 -13.49 -8.37 -15.91
CA LEU A 81 -14.72 -9.15 -15.90
C LEU A 81 -15.24 -9.43 -17.32
N ARG A 82 -15.11 -8.48 -18.26
CA ARG A 82 -15.47 -8.68 -19.66
C ARG A 82 -14.46 -9.57 -20.38
N GLY A 83 -13.16 -9.36 -20.18
CA GLY A 83 -12.10 -10.19 -20.77
C GLY A 83 -12.18 -11.66 -20.35
N LEU A 84 -12.50 -11.95 -19.09
CA LEU A 84 -12.74 -13.31 -18.61
C LEU A 84 -14.00 -13.97 -19.21
N LYS A 85 -14.99 -13.16 -19.60
CA LYS A 85 -16.24 -13.60 -20.25
C LYS A 85 -16.15 -13.66 -21.78
N ASP A 86 -15.02 -13.27 -22.36
CA ASP A 86 -14.82 -13.24 -23.81
C ASP A 86 -14.98 -14.64 -24.44
N ARG A 87 -15.16 -14.71 -25.76
CA ARG A 87 -15.19 -16.00 -26.47
C ARG A 87 -13.78 -16.47 -26.81
N ASP A 88 -12.87 -15.55 -27.08
CA ASP A 88 -11.49 -15.83 -27.43
C ASP A 88 -10.67 -16.23 -26.21
N GLU A 89 -10.00 -17.39 -26.31
CA GLU A 89 -9.17 -17.90 -25.22
C GLU A 89 -7.97 -17.00 -24.98
N ARG A 90 -7.39 -16.36 -26.01
CA ARG A 90 -6.21 -15.48 -25.83
C ARG A 90 -6.55 -14.28 -24.95
N THR A 91 -7.70 -13.67 -25.20
CA THR A 91 -8.22 -12.55 -24.40
C THR A 91 -8.45 -12.95 -22.94
N LYS A 92 -9.03 -14.14 -22.69
CA LYS A 92 -9.19 -14.67 -21.32
C LYS A 92 -7.86 -14.86 -20.61
N ARG A 93 -6.87 -15.44 -21.29
CA ARG A 93 -5.54 -15.70 -20.72
C ARG A 93 -4.89 -14.39 -20.29
N ARG A 94 -4.97 -13.34 -21.11
CA ARG A 94 -4.44 -12.01 -20.79
C ARG A 94 -5.21 -11.32 -19.66
N ALA A 95 -6.54 -11.38 -19.67
CA ALA A 95 -7.37 -10.83 -18.59
C ALA A 95 -7.06 -11.48 -17.23
N LEU A 96 -6.76 -12.77 -17.24
CA LEU A 96 -6.37 -13.51 -16.04
C LEU A 96 -4.98 -13.10 -15.53
N VAL A 97 -4.01 -12.84 -16.42
CA VAL A 97 -2.68 -12.32 -16.04
C VAL A 97 -2.82 -10.95 -15.38
N ILE A 98 -3.67 -10.07 -15.92
CA ILE A 98 -3.97 -8.76 -15.30
C ILE A 98 -4.58 -8.98 -13.91
N ALA A 99 -5.57 -9.85 -13.78
CA ALA A 99 -6.19 -10.15 -12.50
C ALA A 99 -5.17 -10.68 -11.47
N ASP A 100 -4.30 -11.61 -11.86
CA ASP A 100 -3.25 -12.16 -10.98
C ASP A 100 -2.23 -11.09 -10.55
N ASN A 101 -1.78 -10.24 -11.48
CA ASN A 101 -0.83 -9.17 -11.18
C ASN A 101 -1.44 -8.11 -10.25
N MET A 102 -2.69 -7.70 -10.52
CA MET A 102 -3.36 -6.70 -9.67
C MET A 102 -3.65 -7.25 -8.28
N CYS A 103 -4.14 -8.49 -8.15
CA CYS A 103 -4.42 -9.09 -6.83
C CYS A 103 -3.18 -9.20 -5.93
N LYS A 104 -1.98 -9.25 -6.51
CA LYS A 104 -0.71 -9.27 -5.77
C LYS A 104 -0.24 -7.90 -5.29
N LEU A 105 -0.85 -6.83 -5.78
CA LEU A 105 -0.47 -5.45 -5.47
C LEU A 105 -1.55 -4.72 -4.69
N VAL A 106 -2.58 -5.44 -4.29
CA VAL A 106 -3.59 -4.97 -3.35
C VAL A 106 -2.98 -4.98 -1.94
N PRO A 107 -2.81 -3.82 -1.29
CA PRO A 107 -2.22 -3.73 0.05
C PRO A 107 -3.13 -4.32 1.13
N ASP A 108 -4.45 -4.17 0.98
CA ASP A 108 -5.46 -4.66 1.91
C ASP A 108 -6.53 -5.50 1.21
N VAL A 109 -6.80 -6.67 1.77
CA VAL A 109 -7.89 -7.56 1.34
C VAL A 109 -9.24 -6.83 1.27
N THR A 110 -9.49 -5.85 2.12
CA THR A 110 -10.75 -5.07 2.11
C THR A 110 -11.02 -4.38 0.77
N GLU A 111 -9.98 -3.99 0.03
CA GLU A 111 -10.11 -3.25 -1.22
C GLU A 111 -10.67 -4.10 -2.36
N ILE A 112 -10.34 -5.39 -2.37
CA ILE A 112 -10.82 -6.32 -3.40
C ILE A 112 -12.16 -6.97 -3.06
N GLN A 113 -12.58 -6.94 -1.78
CA GLN A 113 -13.82 -7.56 -1.29
C GLN A 113 -15.08 -7.22 -2.11
N PRO A 114 -15.32 -5.96 -2.54
CA PRO A 114 -16.51 -5.64 -3.33
C PRO A 114 -16.61 -6.43 -4.64
N PHE A 115 -15.48 -6.90 -5.16
CA PHE A 115 -15.38 -7.57 -6.46
C PHE A 115 -15.34 -9.09 -6.36
N LEU A 116 -14.97 -9.66 -5.20
CA LEU A 116 -14.83 -11.11 -4.99
C LEU A 116 -16.06 -11.95 -5.38
N PRO A 117 -17.31 -11.55 -5.04
CA PRO A 117 -18.49 -12.36 -5.39
C PRO A 117 -18.67 -12.59 -6.89
N THR A 118 -18.15 -11.67 -7.71
CA THR A 118 -18.22 -11.77 -9.17
C THR A 118 -16.94 -12.35 -9.77
N LEU A 119 -15.77 -12.03 -9.20
CA LEU A 119 -14.48 -12.41 -9.75
C LEU A 119 -14.14 -13.89 -9.50
N ILE A 120 -14.33 -14.39 -8.28
CA ILE A 120 -14.05 -15.78 -7.89
C ILE A 120 -14.71 -16.81 -8.83
N PRO A 121 -16.03 -16.77 -9.11
CA PRO A 121 -16.66 -17.77 -9.97
C PRO A 121 -16.17 -17.68 -11.43
N LEU A 122 -15.75 -16.50 -11.91
CA LEU A 122 -15.21 -16.34 -13.26
C LEU A 122 -13.81 -16.92 -13.39
N VAL A 123 -12.95 -16.73 -12.38
CA VAL A 123 -11.61 -17.32 -12.33
C VAL A 123 -11.72 -18.84 -12.20
N GLU A 124 -12.60 -19.35 -11.34
CA GLU A 124 -12.84 -20.79 -11.20
C GLU A 124 -13.28 -21.43 -12.51
N LYS A 125 -14.24 -20.80 -13.21
CA LYS A 125 -14.68 -21.25 -14.54
C LYS A 125 -13.52 -21.22 -15.55
N SER A 126 -12.62 -20.26 -15.45
CA SER A 126 -11.46 -20.15 -16.35
C SER A 126 -10.47 -21.30 -16.14
N ILE A 127 -10.28 -21.80 -14.90
CA ILE A 127 -9.46 -22.99 -14.60
C ILE A 127 -9.98 -24.22 -15.36
N GLN A 128 -11.31 -24.38 -15.44
CA GLN A 128 -11.94 -25.54 -16.07
C GLN A 128 -12.01 -25.45 -17.59
N THR A 129 -12.04 -24.24 -18.14
CA THR A 129 -12.33 -24.01 -19.57
C THR A 129 -11.09 -23.72 -20.42
N ILE A 130 -10.00 -23.22 -19.83
CA ILE A 130 -8.76 -22.92 -20.56
C ILE A 130 -7.99 -24.23 -20.83
N SER A 131 -7.57 -24.43 -22.08
CA SER A 131 -6.91 -25.67 -22.50
C SER A 131 -5.44 -25.74 -22.07
N ASP A 132 -4.79 -24.58 -21.96
CA ASP A 132 -3.36 -24.45 -21.68
C ASP A 132 -3.01 -24.74 -20.21
N PRO A 133 -2.13 -25.71 -19.93
CA PRO A 133 -1.72 -26.03 -18.56
C PRO A 133 -1.00 -24.88 -17.85
N GLU A 134 -0.22 -24.06 -18.56
CA GLU A 134 0.52 -22.96 -17.96
C GLU A 134 -0.44 -21.87 -17.48
N VAL A 135 -1.42 -21.50 -18.31
CA VAL A 135 -2.41 -20.49 -17.92
C VAL A 135 -3.38 -21.01 -16.85
N ARG A 136 -3.71 -22.30 -16.86
CA ARG A 136 -4.45 -22.91 -15.75
C ARG A 136 -3.69 -22.82 -14.43
N SER A 137 -2.36 -22.91 -14.44
CA SER A 137 -1.55 -22.71 -13.23
C SER A 137 -1.65 -21.28 -12.70
N VAL A 138 -1.65 -20.28 -13.61
CA VAL A 138 -1.88 -18.87 -13.25
C VAL A 138 -3.28 -18.69 -12.65
N ALA A 139 -4.29 -19.31 -13.26
CA ALA A 139 -5.67 -19.21 -12.80
C ALA A 139 -5.85 -19.80 -11.40
N SER A 140 -5.25 -20.95 -11.14
CA SER A 140 -5.28 -21.61 -9.83
C SER A 140 -4.58 -20.78 -8.75
N ARG A 141 -3.46 -20.12 -9.08
CA ARG A 141 -2.78 -19.21 -8.14
C ARG A 141 -3.64 -17.98 -7.83
N CYS A 142 -4.16 -17.32 -8.85
CA CYS A 142 -5.05 -16.17 -8.70
C CYS A 142 -6.29 -16.55 -7.85
N PHE A 143 -6.90 -17.71 -8.12
CA PHE A 143 -8.03 -18.22 -7.36
C PHE A 143 -7.68 -18.48 -5.88
N ALA A 144 -6.49 -19.02 -5.59
CA ALA A 144 -6.04 -19.20 -4.22
C ALA A 144 -5.88 -17.87 -3.47
N THR A 145 -5.28 -16.86 -4.13
CA THR A 145 -5.17 -15.49 -3.58
C THR A 145 -6.56 -14.89 -3.31
N LEU A 146 -7.49 -15.02 -4.25
CA LEU A 146 -8.86 -14.52 -4.10
C LEU A 146 -9.65 -15.26 -3.01
N GLN A 147 -9.45 -16.57 -2.84
CA GLN A 147 -10.06 -17.33 -1.74
C GLN A 147 -9.48 -16.96 -0.38
N ALA A 148 -8.17 -16.72 -0.30
CA ALA A 148 -7.55 -16.21 0.92
C ALA A 148 -8.14 -14.84 1.27
N ALA A 149 -8.33 -13.98 0.26
CA ALA A 149 -8.98 -12.68 0.41
C ALA A 149 -10.46 -12.80 0.88
N ASP A 150 -11.23 -13.77 0.35
CA ASP A 150 -12.63 -13.96 0.77
C ASP A 150 -12.78 -14.47 2.22
N LYS A 151 -11.77 -15.22 2.69
CA LYS A 151 -11.71 -15.78 4.04
C LYS A 151 -11.10 -14.83 5.07
N ALA A 152 -10.36 -13.81 4.63
CA ALA A 152 -9.79 -12.83 5.55
C ALA A 152 -10.92 -12.10 6.28
N ASP A 153 -10.65 -11.68 7.52
CA ASP A 153 -11.67 -11.03 8.33
C ASP A 153 -12.16 -9.77 7.60
N ARG A 154 -13.48 -9.63 7.52
CA ARG A 154 -14.14 -8.45 6.92
C ARG A 154 -14.04 -7.23 7.83
N ARG A 155 -13.51 -7.42 9.03
CA ARG A 155 -13.48 -6.43 10.11
C ARG A 155 -12.16 -5.68 10.10
N ARG A 156 -12.09 -4.68 9.24
CA ARG A 156 -11.23 -3.50 9.45
C ARG A 156 -12.02 -2.20 9.64
N PHE A 157 -13.33 -2.36 9.85
CA PHE A 157 -14.29 -1.27 9.97
C PHE A 157 -15.01 -1.35 11.29
N ILE A 158 -15.28 -0.19 11.89
CA ILE A 158 -16.17 -0.12 13.04
C ILE A 158 -17.52 -0.73 12.66
N SER A 159 -18.08 -1.59 13.52
CA SER A 159 -19.39 -2.16 13.24
C SER A 159 -20.44 -1.04 13.25
N LYS A 160 -21.43 -1.10 12.35
CA LYS A 160 -22.58 -0.17 12.37
C LYS A 160 -23.21 -0.09 13.76
N ALA A 161 -23.26 -1.21 14.48
CA ALA A 161 -23.79 -1.27 15.83
C ALA A 161 -22.89 -0.53 16.84
N SER A 162 -21.56 -0.68 16.74
CA SER A 162 -20.59 -0.01 17.61
C SER A 162 -20.61 1.50 17.41
N ALA A 163 -20.52 1.98 16.17
CA ALA A 163 -20.61 3.40 15.84
C ALA A 163 -21.94 4.00 16.32
N ARG A 164 -23.05 3.29 16.09
CA ARG A 164 -24.38 3.71 16.57
C ARG A 164 -24.45 3.77 18.09
N ASN A 165 -23.86 2.81 18.80
CA ASN A 165 -23.88 2.79 20.26
C ASN A 165 -23.10 3.98 20.85
N LEU A 166 -21.94 4.31 20.27
CA LEU A 166 -21.13 5.45 20.71
C LEU A 166 -21.88 6.78 20.51
N LEU A 167 -22.47 6.96 19.32
CA LEU A 167 -23.34 8.10 19.02
C LEU A 167 -24.51 8.20 19.99
N LEU A 168 -25.16 7.08 20.29
CA LEU A 168 -26.30 7.05 21.21
C LEU A 168 -25.90 7.34 22.66
N GLN A 169 -24.68 7.01 23.10
CA GLN A 169 -24.21 7.35 24.45
C GLN A 169 -24.09 8.85 24.65
N HIS A 170 -23.43 9.53 23.70
CA HIS A 170 -23.28 10.99 23.71
C HIS A 170 -24.58 11.73 23.40
N ALA A 171 -25.46 11.15 22.58
CA ALA A 171 -26.79 11.74 22.33
C ALA A 171 -27.76 11.52 23.50
N ALA A 172 -27.68 10.42 24.26
CA ALA A 172 -28.66 10.09 25.31
C ALA A 172 -28.69 11.12 26.44
N THR A 173 -27.54 11.69 26.81
CA THR A 173 -27.44 12.81 27.77
C THR A 173 -28.19 14.05 27.25
N VAL A 174 -28.02 14.36 25.96
CA VAL A 174 -28.71 15.48 25.30
C VAL A 174 -30.21 15.21 25.15
N TRP A 175 -30.64 14.00 24.78
CA TRP A 175 -32.06 13.63 24.70
C TRP A 175 -32.77 13.73 26.06
N GLN A 176 -32.12 13.33 27.15
CA GLN A 176 -32.65 13.51 28.50
C GLN A 176 -32.71 14.98 28.91
N THR A 177 -31.70 15.76 28.51
CA THR A 177 -31.63 17.21 28.77
C THR A 177 -32.72 17.94 27.97
N LEU A 178 -32.85 17.71 26.66
CA LEU A 178 -33.89 18.26 25.79
C LEU A 178 -35.32 17.89 26.25
N ALA A 179 -35.51 16.65 26.73
CA ALA A 179 -36.79 16.22 27.31
C ALA A 179 -37.13 16.96 28.62
N THR A 180 -36.13 17.48 29.34
CA THR A 180 -36.31 18.19 30.62
C THR A 180 -36.29 19.72 30.48
N THR A 181 -35.54 20.31 29.55
CA THR A 181 -35.51 21.78 29.34
C THR A 181 -36.62 22.33 28.46
N GLY A 182 -37.44 21.48 27.83
CA GLY A 182 -38.59 21.94 27.01
C GLY A 182 -38.19 22.84 25.82
N CYS A 183 -36.90 22.88 25.47
CA CYS A 183 -36.39 23.61 24.32
C CYS A 183 -36.66 22.75 23.08
N GLY A 184 -37.90 22.85 22.59
CA GLY A 184 -38.26 22.28 21.30
C GLY A 184 -37.40 22.90 20.21
N PHE A 185 -36.74 22.05 19.42
CA PHE A 185 -36.45 22.38 18.04
C PHE A 185 -37.75 22.87 17.40
N ALA A 186 -37.76 24.16 17.05
CA ALA A 186 -38.80 24.94 16.39
C ALA A 186 -40.23 24.35 16.40
N THR A 187 -41.10 25.02 17.14
CA THR A 187 -42.56 24.92 17.09
C THR A 187 -43.08 24.84 15.66
N GLY A 188 -43.76 23.74 15.27
CA GLY A 188 -44.52 23.77 14.01
C GLY A 188 -45.05 22.48 13.39
N GLU A 189 -44.41 21.32 13.54
CA GLU A 189 -44.83 20.13 12.74
C GLU A 189 -44.89 18.80 13.52
N ASP A 190 -45.66 17.86 12.97
CA ASP A 190 -46.20 16.62 13.57
C ASP A 190 -45.17 15.73 14.29
N PRO A 191 -45.56 15.01 15.36
CA PRO A 191 -44.67 14.10 16.11
C PRO A 191 -44.13 12.90 15.29
N SER A 192 -44.86 12.48 14.26
CA SER A 192 -44.51 11.29 13.46
C SER A 192 -43.41 11.57 12.43
N SER A 193 -43.31 12.77 11.86
CA SER A 193 -42.23 13.13 10.92
C SER A 193 -40.89 13.38 11.63
N LYS A 194 -40.94 13.94 12.84
CA LYS A 194 -39.75 14.28 13.65
C LYS A 194 -38.97 13.06 14.13
N THR A 195 -39.66 11.95 14.36
CA THR A 195 -39.01 10.68 14.76
C THR A 195 -38.25 10.06 13.59
N THR A 196 -38.72 10.25 12.35
CA THR A 196 -38.05 9.79 11.13
C THR A 196 -36.79 10.59 10.82
N THR A 197 -36.85 11.93 10.90
CA THR A 197 -35.68 12.79 10.66
C THR A 197 -34.56 12.54 11.68
N GLY A 198 -34.89 12.30 12.95
CA GLY A 198 -33.89 11.96 13.97
C GLY A 198 -33.18 10.62 13.71
N LEU A 199 -33.89 9.61 13.20
CA LEU A 199 -33.31 8.32 12.85
C LEU A 199 -32.42 8.41 11.60
N GLU A 200 -32.83 9.18 10.59
CA GLU A 200 -32.04 9.42 9.38
C GLU A 200 -30.72 10.17 9.69
N LEU A 201 -30.75 11.09 10.65
CA LEU A 201 -29.56 11.81 11.10
C LEU A 201 -28.59 10.93 11.92
N ILE A 202 -29.13 9.98 12.70
CA ILE A 202 -28.30 8.98 13.38
C ILE A 202 -27.65 8.05 12.35
N ASP A 203 -28.40 7.63 11.32
CA ASP A 203 -27.85 6.84 10.22
C ASP A 203 -26.77 7.60 9.44
N LEU A 204 -26.94 8.91 9.23
CA LEU A 204 -25.91 9.78 8.66
C LEU A 204 -24.68 9.87 9.58
N GLY A 205 -24.89 10.07 10.88
CA GLY A 205 -23.83 10.12 11.89
C GLY A 205 -23.03 8.82 11.98
N VAL A 206 -23.65 7.66 11.71
CA VAL A 206 -22.97 6.36 11.64
C VAL A 206 -22.25 6.18 10.30
N ALA A 207 -22.87 6.62 9.20
CA ALA A 207 -22.33 6.43 7.86
C ALA A 207 -21.07 7.27 7.60
N THR A 208 -21.00 8.49 8.13
CA THR A 208 -19.88 9.40 7.89
C THR A 208 -18.55 8.89 8.44
N PRO A 209 -18.42 8.51 9.73
CA PRO A 209 -17.20 7.90 10.27
C PRO A 209 -16.77 6.64 9.51
N MET A 210 -17.74 5.78 9.13
CA MET A 210 -17.44 4.59 8.35
C MET A 210 -16.92 4.91 6.94
N ALA A 211 -17.42 5.97 6.32
CA ALA A 211 -16.96 6.43 5.02
C ALA A 211 -15.54 7.03 5.10
N ILE A 212 -15.26 7.85 6.10
CA ILE A 212 -13.94 8.45 6.32
C ILE A 212 -12.90 7.36 6.66
N GLN A 213 -13.27 6.39 7.49
CA GLN A 213 -12.46 5.20 7.79
C GLN A 213 -12.16 4.38 6.51
N ALA A 214 -13.13 4.24 5.60
CA ALA A 214 -12.91 3.60 4.29
C ALA A 214 -11.95 4.36 3.38
N CYS A 215 -11.81 5.67 3.57
CA CYS A 215 -10.78 6.47 2.92
C CYS A 215 -9.42 6.42 3.64
N ARG A 216 -9.30 5.69 4.76
CA ARG A 216 -8.11 5.64 5.63
C ARG A 216 -7.59 7.01 6.05
N SER A 217 -8.47 8.01 6.13
CA SER A 217 -8.14 9.28 6.78
C SER A 217 -8.32 9.09 8.29
N PHE A 218 -7.28 9.41 9.06
CA PHE A 218 -7.30 9.39 10.52
C PHE A 218 -6.90 10.76 11.10
N GLU A 219 -7.08 11.83 10.31
CA GLU A 219 -6.79 13.18 10.76
C GLU A 219 -7.98 13.73 11.57
N LEU A 220 -7.76 14.02 12.86
CA LEU A 220 -8.80 14.51 13.76
C LEU A 220 -9.52 15.76 13.22
N ALA A 221 -8.79 16.68 12.56
CA ALA A 221 -9.37 17.89 11.99
C ALA A 221 -10.36 17.59 10.85
N GLU A 222 -10.04 16.63 9.97
CA GLU A 222 -10.93 16.21 8.88
C GLU A 222 -12.18 15.51 9.42
N TRP A 223 -12.00 14.64 10.41
CA TRP A 223 -13.10 13.94 11.09
C TRP A 223 -14.06 14.92 11.73
N TRP A 224 -13.53 15.89 12.48
CA TRP A 224 -14.35 16.93 13.10
C TRP A 224 -15.14 17.70 12.04
N GLN A 225 -14.48 18.17 10.98
CA GLN A 225 -15.12 18.94 9.91
C GLN A 225 -16.19 18.16 9.15
N CYS A 226 -16.04 16.84 9.03
CA CYS A 226 -17.00 16.00 8.34
C CYS A 226 -18.15 15.55 9.23
N ILE A 227 -17.97 15.48 10.55
CA ILE A 227 -18.96 14.92 11.49
C ILE A 227 -19.72 16.04 12.23
N ALA A 228 -19.00 16.98 12.84
CA ALA A 228 -19.58 17.97 13.74
C ALA A 228 -20.58 18.92 13.08
N PRO A 229 -20.40 19.43 11.84
CA PRO A 229 -21.39 20.31 11.19
C PRO A 229 -22.75 19.67 10.95
N TYR A 230 -22.80 18.33 10.87
CA TYR A 230 -24.06 17.59 10.65
C TYR A 230 -24.71 17.13 11.97
N LEU A 231 -23.92 16.91 13.02
CA LEU A 231 -24.42 16.46 14.33
C LEU A 231 -24.69 17.62 15.31
N SER A 232 -23.87 18.67 15.29
CA SER A 232 -23.94 19.82 16.19
C SER A 232 -25.26 20.62 16.10
N PRO A 233 -25.86 20.84 14.92
CA PRO A 233 -27.08 21.64 14.85
C PRO A 233 -28.34 20.91 15.32
N LEU A 234 -28.29 19.59 15.50
CA LEU A 234 -29.50 18.74 15.57
C LEU A 234 -29.52 17.75 16.73
N ILE A 235 -28.36 17.24 17.17
CA ILE A 235 -28.28 16.10 18.11
C ILE A 235 -27.29 16.35 19.26
N LEU A 236 -26.17 17.03 19.03
CA LEU A 236 -25.08 17.18 20.00
C LEU A 236 -24.69 18.65 20.18
N SER A 237 -24.18 19.05 21.35
CA SER A 237 -23.52 20.35 21.46
C SER A 237 -22.13 20.31 20.79
N VAL A 238 -21.52 21.47 20.57
CA VAL A 238 -20.13 21.53 20.04
C VAL A 238 -19.16 20.83 20.99
N GLU A 239 -19.36 20.98 22.31
CA GLU A 239 -18.55 20.33 23.34
C GLU A 239 -18.71 18.80 23.31
N ASP A 240 -19.92 18.27 23.13
CA ASP A 240 -20.14 16.82 23.00
C ASP A 240 -19.52 16.26 21.70
N CYS A 241 -19.43 17.07 20.64
CA CYS A 241 -18.71 16.68 19.42
C CYS A 241 -17.20 16.64 19.62
N ASP A 242 -16.64 17.52 20.46
CA ASP A 242 -15.22 17.55 20.78
C ASP A 242 -14.78 16.28 21.55
N ASP A 243 -15.68 15.64 22.30
CA ASP A 243 -15.44 14.36 22.98
C ASP A 243 -15.74 13.14 22.09
N LEU A 244 -16.87 13.15 21.36
CA LEU A 244 -17.31 12.03 20.53
C LEU A 244 -16.38 11.77 19.34
N VAL A 245 -15.91 12.82 18.66
CA VAL A 245 -15.13 12.67 17.41
C VAL A 245 -13.78 11.96 17.68
N PRO A 246 -13.00 12.30 18.71
CA PRO A 246 -11.82 11.54 19.10
C PRO A 246 -12.13 10.07 19.44
N GLU A 247 -13.18 9.79 20.22
CA GLU A 247 -13.53 8.40 20.58
C GLU A 247 -13.96 7.56 19.36
N LEU A 248 -14.69 8.18 18.42
CA LEU A 248 -15.03 7.55 17.13
C LEU A 248 -13.79 7.28 16.31
N LEU A 249 -12.86 8.23 16.26
CA LEU A 249 -11.60 8.11 15.54
C LEU A 249 -10.76 6.97 16.12
N GLU A 250 -10.56 6.93 17.43
CA GLU A 250 -9.82 5.87 18.13
C GLU A 250 -10.46 4.49 17.90
N SER A 251 -11.79 4.38 18.08
CA SER A 251 -12.51 3.12 17.81
C SER A 251 -12.40 2.67 16.35
N CYS A 252 -12.30 3.61 15.40
CA CYS A 252 -12.10 3.29 13.99
C CYS A 252 -10.63 2.97 13.68
N TYR A 253 -9.69 3.57 14.38
CA TYR A 253 -8.28 3.27 14.29
C TYR A 253 -7.99 1.85 14.77
N ASP A 254 -8.44 1.51 15.99
CA ASP A 254 -8.33 0.17 16.57
C ASP A 254 -9.00 -0.90 15.70
N ALA A 255 -10.15 -0.56 15.11
CA ALA A 255 -10.83 -1.46 14.20
C ALA A 255 -10.06 -1.64 12.88
N ALA A 256 -9.30 -0.64 12.42
CA ALA A 256 -8.53 -0.67 11.18
C ALA A 256 -7.18 -1.40 11.34
N GLU A 257 -6.53 -1.28 12.50
CA GLU A 257 -5.34 -2.03 12.91
C GLU A 257 -5.70 -3.47 13.33
N GLY A 258 -6.22 -4.26 12.38
CA GLY A 258 -6.34 -5.71 12.56
C GLY A 258 -4.99 -6.41 12.36
N ASP A 259 -4.45 -6.98 13.44
CA ASP A 259 -3.27 -7.86 13.55
C ASP A 259 -1.97 -7.32 12.91
N ASP A 260 -1.60 -6.07 13.21
CA ASP A 260 -0.19 -5.73 13.15
C ASP A 260 0.53 -6.46 14.29
N VAL A 261 1.60 -7.18 13.96
CA VAL A 261 2.48 -7.81 14.96
C VAL A 261 2.85 -6.70 15.93
N GLU A 262 2.35 -6.78 17.17
CA GLU A 262 2.76 -5.88 18.25
C GLU A 262 4.29 -5.85 18.22
N ASP A 263 4.86 -4.67 17.96
CA ASP A 263 6.29 -4.48 18.19
C ASP A 263 6.45 -4.80 19.67
N LEU A 264 7.01 -5.98 19.99
CA LEU A 264 7.46 -6.29 21.35
C LEU A 264 8.11 -5.02 21.86
N GLU A 265 7.64 -4.47 22.99
CA GLU A 265 8.06 -3.17 23.55
C GLU A 265 9.59 -3.14 23.70
N GLU A 266 10.28 -2.87 22.60
CA GLU A 266 11.72 -3.01 22.49
C GLU A 266 12.30 -1.62 22.66
N GLU A 267 12.92 -1.37 23.79
CA GLU A 267 13.63 -0.11 24.08
C GLU A 267 14.68 0.17 22.99
N GLY A 268 14.57 1.33 22.33
CA GLY A 268 15.52 1.79 21.30
C GLY A 268 14.95 2.92 20.44
N GLU A 269 15.83 3.80 19.95
CA GLU A 269 15.52 4.82 18.95
C GLU A 269 15.24 4.15 17.60
N ASP A 270 14.14 4.51 16.94
CA ASP A 270 13.78 3.98 15.62
C ASP A 270 14.72 4.54 14.54
N LEU A 271 15.36 3.65 13.79
CA LEU A 271 16.16 4.04 12.62
C LEU A 271 15.31 4.10 11.35
N CYS A 272 14.30 3.24 11.24
CA CYS A 272 13.45 3.12 10.06
C CYS A 272 12.17 2.39 10.47
N ASN A 273 11.00 2.92 10.10
CA ASN A 273 9.72 2.21 10.16
C ASN A 273 8.97 2.51 8.87
N CYS A 274 9.14 1.64 7.87
CA CYS A 274 8.55 1.84 6.54
C CYS A 274 7.79 0.60 6.08
N VAL A 275 6.70 0.82 5.35
CA VAL A 275 5.95 -0.23 4.66
C VAL A 275 6.22 -0.08 3.18
N PHE A 276 6.71 -1.13 2.54
CA PHE A 276 7.12 -1.06 1.14
C PHE A 276 6.83 -2.35 0.37
N THR A 277 6.75 -2.20 -0.94
CA THR A 277 6.68 -3.29 -1.91
C THR A 277 7.97 -3.29 -2.72
N LEU A 278 8.62 -4.45 -2.86
CA LEU A 278 9.86 -4.59 -3.60
C LEU A 278 9.68 -5.54 -4.78
N GLY A 279 9.86 -5.01 -5.99
CA GLY A 279 9.92 -5.78 -7.23
C GLY A 279 11.34 -5.84 -7.80
N TYR A 280 11.69 -6.96 -8.41
CA TYR A 280 12.88 -7.09 -9.25
C TYR A 280 12.48 -7.51 -10.67
N GLY A 281 12.55 -6.57 -11.60
CA GLY A 281 12.05 -6.76 -12.96
C GLY A 281 10.54 -7.02 -12.96
N ALA A 282 10.12 -8.18 -13.50
CA ALA A 282 8.72 -8.60 -13.56
C ALA A 282 8.25 -9.40 -12.32
N LEU A 283 9.13 -9.64 -11.35
CA LEU A 283 8.84 -10.47 -10.17
C LEU A 283 8.71 -9.59 -8.92
N THR A 284 7.53 -9.55 -8.31
CA THR A 284 7.32 -8.96 -6.98
C THR A 284 7.93 -9.89 -5.92
N LEU A 285 8.94 -9.43 -5.20
CA LEU A 285 9.64 -10.19 -4.15
C LEU A 285 8.98 -9.99 -2.78
N LEU A 286 8.67 -8.75 -2.45
CA LEU A 286 7.99 -8.37 -1.21
C LEU A 286 6.79 -7.52 -1.58
N ASN A 287 5.65 -7.78 -0.95
CA ASN A 287 4.44 -7.01 -1.11
C ASN A 287 4.02 -6.46 0.24
N ASN A 288 3.80 -5.15 0.32
CA ASN A 288 3.28 -4.44 1.48
C ASN A 288 3.93 -4.90 2.81
N THR A 289 5.26 -4.99 2.82
CA THR A 289 6.03 -5.53 3.94
C THR A 289 6.52 -4.39 4.83
N ARG A 290 6.25 -4.48 6.13
CA ARG A 290 6.78 -3.55 7.15
C ARG A 290 8.23 -3.91 7.50
N LEU A 291 9.13 -2.94 7.42
CA LEU A 291 10.50 -3.02 7.90
C LEU A 291 10.70 -1.99 9.01
N HIS A 292 10.87 -2.52 10.23
CA HIS A 292 11.16 -1.74 11.42
C HIS A 292 12.55 -2.09 11.94
N LEU A 293 13.44 -1.10 11.96
CA LEU A 293 14.81 -1.23 12.44
C LEU A 293 15.04 -0.24 13.57
N LYS A 294 15.60 -0.73 14.69
CA LYS A 294 15.97 0.05 15.87
C LYS A 294 17.48 0.16 16.01
N ARG A 295 17.91 1.28 16.58
CA ARG A 295 19.32 1.59 16.76
C ARG A 295 19.98 0.65 17.78
N GLY A 296 21.18 0.16 17.44
CA GLY A 296 21.98 -0.70 18.33
C GLY A 296 21.59 -2.17 18.32
N LYS A 297 20.68 -2.60 17.45
CA LYS A 297 20.24 -3.99 17.30
C LYS A 297 20.92 -4.68 16.12
N CYS A 298 21.06 -6.00 16.23
CA CYS A 298 21.58 -6.86 15.16
C CYS A 298 20.43 -7.68 14.57
N TYR A 299 20.13 -7.49 13.30
CA TYR A 299 19.07 -8.20 12.59
C TYR A 299 19.63 -9.30 11.69
N GLY A 300 18.91 -10.41 11.57
CA GLY A 300 19.23 -11.51 10.67
C GLY A 300 18.09 -11.76 9.69
N LEU A 301 18.38 -11.72 8.39
CA LEU A 301 17.41 -12.00 7.35
C LEU A 301 17.44 -13.49 6.99
N CYS A 302 16.41 -14.22 7.41
CA CYS A 302 16.27 -15.67 7.17
C CYS A 302 15.22 -15.94 6.09
N GLY A 303 15.49 -16.92 5.23
CA GLY A 303 14.54 -17.34 4.20
C GLY A 303 15.15 -18.35 3.23
N PRO A 304 14.32 -19.06 2.43
CA PRO A 304 14.79 -20.00 1.43
C PRO A 304 15.66 -19.33 0.37
N ASN A 305 16.47 -20.11 -0.36
CA ASN A 305 17.25 -19.58 -1.48
C ASN A 305 16.32 -18.96 -2.54
N ASP A 306 16.81 -17.93 -3.23
CA ASP A 306 16.08 -17.18 -4.28
C ASP A 306 14.83 -16.40 -3.83
N CYS A 307 14.58 -16.25 -2.52
CA CYS A 307 13.48 -15.43 -2.02
C CYS A 307 13.76 -13.91 -2.02
N GLY A 308 14.86 -13.46 -2.63
CA GLY A 308 15.19 -12.03 -2.74
C GLY A 308 15.99 -11.43 -1.59
N LYS A 309 16.63 -12.23 -0.71
CA LYS A 309 17.41 -11.71 0.45
C LYS A 309 18.48 -10.70 0.06
N SER A 310 19.36 -11.09 -0.87
CA SER A 310 20.42 -10.21 -1.35
C SER A 310 19.85 -9.02 -2.11
N THR A 311 18.74 -9.20 -2.83
CA THR A 311 18.05 -8.14 -3.56
C THR A 311 17.48 -7.09 -2.61
N LEU A 312 16.89 -7.50 -1.48
CA LEU A 312 16.43 -6.59 -0.43
C LEU A 312 17.58 -5.79 0.15
N LEU A 313 18.70 -6.44 0.50
CA LEU A 313 19.87 -5.74 1.06
C LEU A 313 20.50 -4.76 0.05
N LYS A 314 20.52 -5.11 -1.24
CA LYS A 314 20.94 -4.21 -2.32
C LYS A 314 20.01 -3.02 -2.48
N ALA A 315 18.69 -3.25 -2.42
CA ALA A 315 17.69 -2.20 -2.53
C ALA A 315 17.79 -1.18 -1.39
N ILE A 316 18.03 -1.64 -0.15
CA ILE A 316 18.26 -0.77 1.01
C ILE A 316 19.51 0.11 0.79
N ASN A 317 20.61 -0.49 0.33
CA ASN A 317 21.86 0.24 0.10
C ASN A 317 21.79 1.22 -1.08
N ASN A 318 20.90 0.97 -2.05
CA ASN A 318 20.72 1.79 -3.24
C ASN A 318 19.55 2.79 -3.11
N GLU A 319 18.96 2.95 -1.92
CA GLU A 319 17.84 3.86 -1.67
C GLU A 319 16.61 3.56 -2.56
N GLN A 320 16.39 2.29 -2.90
CA GLN A 320 15.26 1.84 -3.72
C GLN A 320 14.04 1.42 -2.89
N VAL A 321 14.17 1.48 -1.56
CA VAL A 321 13.10 1.15 -0.62
C VAL A 321 12.37 2.44 -0.25
N GLU A 322 11.07 2.48 -0.55
CA GLU A 322 10.21 3.62 -0.24
C GLU A 322 10.09 3.82 1.28
N GLY A 323 10.25 5.06 1.74
CA GLY A 323 10.22 5.41 3.16
C GLY A 323 11.48 5.07 3.96
N PHE A 324 12.51 4.48 3.34
CA PHE A 324 13.80 4.27 4.00
C PHE A 324 14.60 5.59 4.05
N PRO A 325 15.26 5.94 5.18
CA PRO A 325 16.00 7.20 5.29
C PRO A 325 17.12 7.30 4.24
N PRO A 326 17.31 8.46 3.60
CA PRO A 326 18.37 8.65 2.61
C PRO A 326 19.76 8.59 3.27
N LYS A 327 20.82 8.35 2.47
CA LYS A 327 22.22 8.31 2.94
C LYS A 327 22.72 9.59 3.62
N SER A 328 22.02 10.70 3.42
CA SER A 328 22.29 11.95 4.12
C SER A 328 21.93 11.88 5.62
N GLU A 329 20.93 11.08 5.97
CA GLU A 329 20.47 10.86 7.35
C GLU A 329 21.04 9.55 7.92
N LEU A 330 21.00 8.46 7.14
CA LEU A 330 21.45 7.14 7.56
C LEU A 330 22.43 6.53 6.57
N VAL A 331 23.71 6.47 6.96
CA VAL A 331 24.75 5.85 6.12
C VAL A 331 24.63 4.33 6.17
N THR A 332 24.31 3.72 5.03
CA THR A 332 24.28 2.27 4.82
C THR A 332 25.50 1.81 4.03
N ALA A 333 26.03 0.63 4.38
CA ALA A 333 27.16 0.01 3.68
C ALA A 333 26.86 -1.46 3.40
N PHE A 334 26.82 -1.82 2.11
CA PHE A 334 26.59 -3.19 1.67
C PHE A 334 27.90 -3.91 1.39
N VAL A 335 28.09 -5.06 2.03
CA VAL A 335 29.29 -5.89 1.85
C VAL A 335 28.98 -6.98 0.82
N GLU A 336 29.59 -6.85 -0.37
CA GLU A 336 29.48 -7.85 -1.42
C GLU A 336 30.56 -8.92 -1.33
N HIS A 337 30.17 -10.16 -1.64
CA HIS A 337 31.14 -11.19 -2.02
C HIS A 337 31.52 -10.96 -3.48
N GLY A 338 32.64 -10.29 -3.73
CA GLY A 338 33.20 -10.06 -5.06
C GLY A 338 33.59 -11.37 -5.74
N VAL A 339 32.62 -12.06 -6.31
CA VAL A 339 32.84 -13.19 -7.22
C VAL A 339 32.02 -12.92 -8.47
N GLY A 340 32.68 -12.31 -9.46
CA GLY A 340 32.14 -12.21 -10.81
C GLY A 340 31.62 -10.83 -11.19
N GLU A 341 32.55 -9.90 -11.38
CA GLU A 341 32.57 -8.95 -12.49
C GLU A 341 34.04 -8.52 -12.55
N THR A 342 34.68 -8.75 -13.71
CA THR A 342 36.10 -8.50 -14.06
C THR A 342 36.98 -8.02 -12.91
N GLU A 343 37.99 -8.81 -12.53
CA GLU A 343 39.13 -8.29 -11.74
C GLU A 343 39.40 -6.87 -12.23
N PRO A 344 39.18 -5.83 -11.40
CA PRO A 344 39.56 -4.51 -11.83
C PRO A 344 41.07 -4.63 -12.06
N GLU A 345 41.51 -4.47 -13.31
CA GLU A 345 42.92 -4.30 -13.66
C GLU A 345 43.38 -3.00 -13.01
N CYS A 346 43.52 -3.05 -11.70
CA CYS A 346 43.69 -1.93 -10.82
C CYS A 346 45.01 -2.18 -10.11
N GLU A 347 46.03 -1.46 -10.57
CA GLU A 347 47.37 -1.46 -9.97
C GLU A 347 47.39 -0.80 -8.58
N TRP A 348 46.24 -0.37 -8.05
CA TRP A 348 46.15 0.28 -6.75
C TRP A 348 46.44 -0.69 -5.62
N THR A 349 47.17 -0.18 -4.64
CA THR A 349 47.30 -0.84 -3.33
C THR A 349 45.94 -0.84 -2.60
N PRO A 350 45.72 -1.77 -1.66
CA PRO A 350 44.46 -1.82 -0.91
C PRO A 350 44.13 -0.52 -0.16
N LEU A 351 45.15 0.21 0.28
CA LEU A 351 44.99 1.54 0.88
C LEU A 351 44.49 2.54 -0.17
N GLU A 352 45.14 2.62 -1.33
CA GLU A 352 44.71 3.51 -2.43
C GLU A 352 43.29 3.21 -2.91
N TYR A 353 42.89 1.94 -2.93
CA TYR A 353 41.53 1.54 -3.26
C TYR A 353 40.50 2.05 -2.23
N ILE A 354 40.77 1.88 -0.93
CA ILE A 354 39.91 2.39 0.14
C ILE A 354 39.84 3.93 0.10
N PHE A 355 40.98 4.59 -0.14
CA PHE A 355 41.03 6.06 -0.22
C PHE A 355 40.53 6.62 -1.55
N ALA A 356 40.24 5.79 -2.56
CA ALA A 356 39.61 6.23 -3.80
C ALA A 356 38.11 6.51 -3.60
N ASP A 357 37.47 5.85 -2.63
CA ASP A 357 36.06 6.01 -2.30
C ASP A 357 35.73 7.45 -1.87
N GLU A 358 34.74 8.05 -2.54
CA GLU A 358 34.32 9.43 -2.31
C GLU A 358 33.76 9.65 -0.89
N THR A 359 33.11 8.64 -0.30
CA THR A 359 32.58 8.70 1.07
C THR A 359 33.71 8.79 2.09
N ILE A 360 34.78 8.02 1.90
CA ILE A 360 35.95 8.00 2.78
C ILE A 360 36.77 9.29 2.62
N LYS A 361 36.88 9.82 1.40
CA LYS A 361 37.47 11.15 1.14
C LYS A 361 36.70 12.25 1.86
N ALA A 362 35.36 12.21 1.81
CA ALA A 362 34.49 13.19 2.46
C ALA A 362 34.61 13.18 4.00
N MET A 363 34.94 12.04 4.61
CA MET A 363 35.19 11.92 6.05
C MET A 363 36.51 12.57 6.50
N GLY A 364 37.33 13.12 5.59
CA GLY A 364 38.53 13.89 5.93
C GLY A 364 39.66 13.05 6.55
N VAL A 365 39.64 11.73 6.36
CA VAL A 365 40.65 10.83 6.94
C VAL A 365 41.96 10.98 6.17
N THR A 366 42.99 11.55 6.79
CA THR A 366 44.34 11.63 6.19
C THR A 366 45.08 10.28 6.20
N MET A 367 45.70 9.96 5.06
CA MET A 367 46.41 8.73 4.64
C MET A 367 47.40 8.06 5.62
N LEU A 368 47.75 8.64 6.77
CA LEU A 368 48.95 8.19 7.53
C LEU A 368 48.76 7.92 9.03
N GLY A 369 47.55 8.06 9.59
CA GLY A 369 47.39 8.08 11.05
C GLY A 369 46.71 6.88 11.71
N LYS A 370 45.47 6.60 11.33
CA LYS A 370 44.52 5.97 12.26
C LYS A 370 44.02 4.58 11.84
N ILE A 371 43.84 4.31 10.55
CA ILE A 371 43.25 3.02 10.11
C ILE A 371 44.27 1.86 10.25
N GLY A 372 45.55 2.12 10.00
CA GLY A 372 46.59 1.08 10.09
C GLY A 372 47.07 0.71 11.51
N ARG A 373 46.68 1.44 12.56
CA ARG A 373 47.12 1.15 13.94
C ARG A 373 46.02 0.61 14.87
N GLY A 374 44.74 0.92 14.59
CA GLY A 374 43.62 0.59 15.49
C GLY A 374 42.93 -0.74 15.18
N THR A 375 43.02 -1.21 13.95
CA THR A 375 42.44 -2.48 13.51
C THR A 375 43.59 -3.37 13.09
N GLY A 376 43.65 -4.62 13.56
CA GLY A 376 44.66 -5.62 13.18
C GLY A 376 44.63 -6.04 11.70
N LEU A 377 44.23 -5.13 10.82
CA LEU A 377 44.38 -5.18 9.38
C LEU A 377 45.87 -5.03 9.10
N GLY A 378 46.55 -6.15 8.85
CA GLY A 378 47.98 -6.22 8.55
C GLY A 378 48.36 -5.56 7.21
N PHE A 379 47.97 -4.30 6.98
CA PHE A 379 48.39 -3.47 5.85
C PHE A 379 49.84 -2.98 5.99
N ALA A 380 50.67 -3.68 6.75
CA ALA A 380 52.09 -3.40 6.83
C ALA A 380 52.77 -3.97 5.58
N ASN A 381 53.14 -3.08 4.65
CA ASN A 381 54.07 -3.34 3.54
C ASN A 381 53.60 -4.29 2.42
N GLN A 382 52.31 -4.36 2.08
CA GLN A 382 51.89 -5.07 0.86
C GLN A 382 51.86 -4.13 -0.35
N LYS A 383 52.82 -4.31 -1.26
CA LYS A 383 52.87 -3.69 -2.60
C LYS A 383 52.05 -4.46 -3.66
N HIS A 384 51.20 -5.39 -3.23
CA HIS A 384 50.42 -6.23 -4.14
C HIS A 384 49.12 -5.53 -4.51
N SER A 385 48.71 -5.66 -5.78
CA SER A 385 47.44 -5.12 -6.26
C SER A 385 46.25 -5.79 -5.59
N CYS A 386 45.11 -5.09 -5.57
CA CYS A 386 43.89 -5.54 -4.90
C CYS A 386 43.36 -6.92 -5.38
N GLY A 387 43.80 -7.41 -6.56
CA GLY A 387 43.35 -8.68 -7.14
C GLY A 387 43.89 -9.96 -6.47
N HIS A 388 44.80 -9.88 -5.50
CA HIS A 388 45.44 -11.06 -4.90
C HIS A 388 44.95 -11.45 -3.49
N PHE A 389 43.80 -10.96 -3.04
CA PHE A 389 43.25 -11.38 -1.75
C PHE A 389 42.69 -12.80 -1.81
N PRO A 390 43.15 -13.75 -0.97
CA PRO A 390 42.54 -15.06 -0.88
C PRO A 390 41.11 -14.94 -0.33
N SER A 391 40.17 -15.64 -0.97
CA SER A 391 38.74 -15.70 -0.64
C SER A 391 38.42 -16.18 0.80
N PHE A 392 39.42 -16.71 1.50
CA PHE A 392 39.37 -17.12 2.89
C PHE A 392 40.45 -16.39 3.69
N SER A 393 40.20 -15.13 4.06
CA SER A 393 40.82 -14.55 5.26
C SER A 393 39.70 -14.18 6.23
N PRO A 394 39.70 -14.71 7.47
CA PRO A 394 38.62 -14.51 8.42
C PRO A 394 38.79 -13.14 9.09
N PHE A 395 38.73 -12.07 8.30
CA PHE A 395 38.61 -10.73 8.84
C PHE A 395 37.12 -10.39 8.87
N LEU A 396 36.50 -10.85 9.96
CA LEU A 396 35.20 -10.39 10.43
C LEU A 396 35.25 -8.86 10.50
N VAL A 397 34.80 -8.18 9.45
CA VAL A 397 34.59 -6.74 9.49
C VAL A 397 33.32 -6.53 10.31
N LYS A 398 33.49 -6.44 11.63
CA LYS A 398 32.52 -5.81 12.52
C LYS A 398 32.43 -4.34 12.10
N ILE A 399 31.55 -4.03 11.16
CA ILE A 399 31.13 -2.64 10.91
C ILE A 399 30.13 -2.33 12.01
N GLY A 400 30.63 -1.79 13.13
CA GLY A 400 29.79 -1.11 14.10
C GLY A 400 29.16 0.11 13.43
N VAL A 401 27.88 0.36 13.71
CA VAL A 401 27.20 1.60 13.35
C VAL A 401 27.90 2.74 14.08
N TRP A 402 28.67 3.56 13.37
CA TRP A 402 29.25 4.77 13.93
C TRP A 402 28.21 5.89 13.77
N SER A 403 27.57 6.31 14.87
CA SER A 403 26.86 7.59 14.86
C SER A 403 27.88 8.71 14.91
N LEU A 404 27.76 9.66 13.98
CA LEU A 404 28.43 10.95 14.08
C LEU A 404 28.02 11.62 15.41
N PRO A 405 28.97 12.12 16.22
CA PRO A 405 28.65 13.10 17.25
C PRO A 405 28.13 14.35 16.55
N GLN A 406 27.01 14.88 17.03
CA GLN A 406 26.41 16.15 16.59
C GLN A 406 27.48 17.25 16.47
N LEU A 407 27.47 17.96 15.34
CA LEU A 407 28.18 19.22 15.13
C LEU A 407 27.28 20.39 15.51
#